data_AF-A0A9D8HQJ2-F1
#
_entry.id   AF-A0A9D8HQJ2-F1
#
_cell.length_a   1.000
_cell.length_b   1.000
_cell.length_c   1.000
_cell.angle_alpha   90.00
_cell.angle_beta   90.00
_cell.angle_gamma   90.00
#
_symmetry.space_group_name_H-M   'P 1'
#
loop_
_entity.id
_entity.type
_entity.pdbx_description
1 polymer ?
#
loop_
_entity_poly.entity_id
_entity_poly.type
_entity_poly.pdbx_seq_one_letter_code
_entity_poly.pdbx_strand_id
1 'polypeptide(L)' 'MRFLTAGESHGEALSVVISEYPSGIKIDTDFINSELSRRQMGFGRGARMSVENDEVR' A
#
# COMPACT_ATOMS: atom_id res chain seq x y z
N MET A 1 7.97 16.72 3.86
CA MET A 1 7.41 15.46 3.34
C MET A 1 5.90 15.55 3.40
N ARG A 2 5.26 15.44 2.24
CA ARG A 2 3.80 15.46 2.07
C ARG A 2 3.37 14.22 1.31
N PHE A 3 2.14 13.78 1.51
CA PHE A 3 1.56 12.71 0.72
C PHE A 3 0.10 13.02 0.36
N LEU A 4 -0.32 12.54 -0.80
CA LEU A 4 -1.68 12.61 -1.30
C LEU A 4 -2.10 11.21 -1.74
N THR A 5 -3.27 10.77 -1.29
CA THR A 5 -3.84 9.47 -1.63
C THR A 5 -5.02 9.65 -2.57
N ALA A 6 -5.19 8.76 -3.53
CA ALA A 6 -6.29 8.73 -4.48
C ALA A 6 -6.75 7.30 -4.74
N GLY A 7 -7.96 7.14 -5.25
CA GLY A 7 -8.58 5.85 -5.56
C GLY A 7 -9.81 5.55 -4.71
N GLU A 8 -10.62 4.62 -5.20
CA GLU A 8 -11.87 4.19 -4.57
C GLU A 8 -11.79 2.72 -4.20
N SER A 9 -12.52 2.28 -3.17
CA SER A 9 -12.50 0.89 -2.71
C SER A 9 -12.93 -0.15 -3.75
N HIS A 10 -13.61 0.29 -4.82
CA HIS A 10 -14.04 -0.54 -5.95
C HIS A 10 -13.47 -0.04 -7.29
N GLY A 11 -12.55 0.94 -7.24
CA GLY A 11 -11.84 1.43 -8.41
C GLY A 11 -10.72 0.47 -8.83
N GLU A 12 -10.08 0.76 -9.95
CA GLU A 12 -9.02 -0.09 -10.50
C GLU A 12 -7.81 -0.23 -9.57
N ALA A 13 -7.43 0.86 -8.88
CA ALA A 13 -6.30 0.89 -7.97
C ALA A 13 -6.40 2.02 -6.94
N LEU A 14 -5.60 1.90 -5.88
CA LEU A 14 -5.26 3.00 -4.97
C LEU A 14 -3.88 3.54 -5.37
N SER A 15 -3.71 4.86 -5.30
CA SER A 15 -2.45 5.53 -5.63
C SER A 15 -2.04 6.51 -4.53
N VAL A 16 -0.74 6.67 -4.34
CA VAL A 16 -0.16 7.61 -3.39
C VAL A 16 0.96 8.39 -4.05
N VAL A 17 0.91 9.71 -3.97
CA VAL A 17 1.99 10.60 -4.38
C VAL A 17 2.69 11.13 -3.13
N ILE A 18 3.99 10.88 -3.01
CA ILE A 18 4.83 11.40 -1.93
C ILE A 18 5.73 12.50 -2.50
N SER A 19 5.69 13.69 -1.89
CA SER A 19 6.50 14.84 -2.28
C SER A 19 7.36 15.35 -1.13
N GLU A 20 8.36 16.16 -1.48
CA GLU A 20 9.38 16.65 -0.54
C GLU A 20 10.14 15.50 0.16
N TYR A 21 10.41 14.42 -0.58
CA TYR A 21 11.20 13.28 -0.12
C TYR A 21 12.68 13.47 -0.49
N PRO A 22 13.63 13.18 0.42
CA PRO A 22 15.05 13.33 0.13
C PRO A 22 15.53 12.45 -1.03
N SER A 23 16.37 13.00 -1.90
CA SER A 23 17.04 12.25 -2.95
C SER A 23 18.06 11.25 -2.38
N GLY A 24 18.30 10.16 -3.11
CA GLY A 24 19.34 9.18 -2.77
C GLY A 24 18.90 8.12 -1.76
N ILE A 25 17.68 8.21 -1.23
CA ILE A 25 17.08 7.12 -0.47
C ILE A 25 16.48 6.11 -1.44
N LYS A 26 16.86 4.83 -1.29
CA LYS A 26 16.31 3.74 -2.07
C LYS A 26 14.90 3.41 -1.57
N ILE A 27 13.97 3.28 -2.50
CA ILE A 27 12.65 2.73 -2.21
C ILE A 27 12.74 1.22 -2.42
N ASP A 28 12.34 0.48 -1.39
CA ASP A 28 12.31 -0.97 -1.37
C ASP A 28 10.86 -1.43 -1.52
N THR A 29 10.53 -1.97 -2.69
CA THR A 29 9.18 -2.47 -3.00
C THR A 29 8.84 -3.73 -2.22
N ASP A 30 9.84 -4.57 -1.92
CA ASP A 30 9.63 -5.82 -1.17
C ASP A 30 9.27 -5.51 0.28
N PHE A 31 9.93 -4.50 0.85
CA PHE A 31 9.56 -3.97 2.16
C PHE A 31 8.10 -3.49 2.17
N ILE A 32 7.69 -2.68 1.18
CA ILE A 32 6.31 -2.16 1.09
C ILE A 32 5.30 -3.32 0.95
N ASN A 33 5.56 -4.29 0.08
CA ASN A 33 4.70 -5.46 -0.12
C ASN A 33 4.59 -6.33 1.14
N SER A 34 5.67 -6.46 1.90
CA SER A 34 5.64 -7.17 3.19
C SER A 34 4.70 -6.49 4.21
N GLU A 35 4.70 -5.15 4.25
CA GLU A 35 3.80 -4.38 5.12
C GLU A 35 2.36 -4.38 4.60
N LEU A 36 2.13 -4.41 3.28
CA LEU A 36 0.80 -4.62 2.69
C LEU A 36 0.22 -5.97 3.08
N SER A 37 0.99 -7.06 2.93
CA SER A 37 0.59 -8.40 3.37
C SER A 37 0.27 -8.43 4.86
N ARG A 38 1.12 -7.78 5.68
CA ARG A 38 0.89 -7.66 7.12
C ARG A 38 -0.43 -6.96 7.46
N ARG A 39 -0.85 -5.95 6.68
CA ARG A 39 -2.15 -5.29 6.86
C ARG A 39 -3.33 -6.19 6.53
N GLN A 40 -3.17 -7.16 5.64
CA GLN A 40 -4.24 -8.09 5.29
C GLN A 40 -4.40 -9.22 6.33
N MET A 41 -3.39 -9.41 7.19
CA MET A 41 -3.39 -10.40 8.27
C MET A 41 -3.95 -9.86 9.60
N GLY A 42 -4.41 -10.77 10.46
CA GLY A 42 -4.81 -10.49 11.84
C GLY A 42 -6.21 -10.97 12.23
N PHE A 43 -6.41 -11.31 13.51
CA PHE A 43 -7.69 -11.77 14.03
C PHE A 43 -8.78 -10.69 13.88
N GLY A 44 -9.97 -11.07 13.41
CA GLY A 44 -11.10 -10.15 13.19
C GLY A 44 -11.07 -9.37 11.88
N ARG A 45 -10.09 -9.60 10.99
CA ARG A 45 -10.07 -9.05 9.63
C ARG A 45 -11.16 -9.71 8.77
N GLY A 46 -11.85 -8.90 7.97
CA GLY A 46 -12.98 -9.36 7.15
C GLY A 46 -12.54 -10.25 5.97
N ALA A 47 -13.46 -11.08 5.47
CA ALA A 47 -13.17 -12.07 4.43
C ALA A 47 -12.60 -11.48 3.12
N ARG A 48 -12.84 -10.19 2.82
CA ARG A 48 -12.26 -9.53 1.63
C ARG A 48 -10.73 -9.53 1.64
N MET A 49 -10.11 -9.29 2.80
CA MET A 49 -8.65 -9.28 2.93
C MET A 49 -8.02 -10.68 2.79
N SER A 50 -8.83 -11.74 2.82
CA SER A 50 -8.39 -13.10 2.51
C SER A 50 -8.44 -13.44 1.02
N VAL A 51 -9.05 -12.59 0.19
CA VAL A 51 -9.21 -12.78 -1.25
C VAL A 51 -8.34 -11.80 -2.04
N GLU A 52 -8.17 -10.58 -1.54
CA GLU A 52 -7.33 -9.55 -2.15
C GLU A 52 -5.85 -9.82 -1.84
N ASN A 53 -4.97 -9.63 -2.84
CA ASN A 53 -3.52 -9.69 -2.69
C ASN A 53 -2.95 -8.33 -3.11
N ASP A 54 -2.78 -7.44 -2.14
CA ASP A 54 -2.34 -6.07 -2.38
C ASP A 54 -0.84 -6.04 -2.69
N GLU A 55 -0.48 -5.42 -3.82
CA GLU A 55 0.91 -5.27 -4.27
C GLU A 55 1.15 -3.84 -4.78
N VAL A 56 2.28 -3.24 -4.42
CA VAL A 56 2.74 -1.97 -4.98
C VAL A 56 3.51 -2.20 -6.29
N ARG A 57 3.27 -1.35 -7.27
CA ARG A 57 3.93 -1.34 -8.58
C ARG A 57 4.71 -0.05 -8.81
#